data_AF-A0A7C1R1H4-F1
#
_entry.id   AF-A0A7C1R1H4-F1
#
_cell.length_a   1.000
_cell.length_b   1.000
_cell.length_c   1.000
_cell.angle_alpha   90.00
_cell.angle_beta   90.00
_cell.angle_gamma   90.00
#
_symmetry.space_group_name_H-M   'P 1'
#
loop_
_entity.id
_entity.type
_entity.pdbx_description
1 polymer ?
#
loop_
_entity_poly.entity_id
_entity_poly.type
_entity_poly.pdbx_seq_one_letter_code
_entity_poly.pdbx_strand_id
1 'polypeptide(L)'
;MSRLLKDLSLPAIVAGFLAVLVSYSGPLAIFFQAGASAGISTEMMTSWVWAISMGAAISGIVLSIWLKAPVVTAWSAPGTALLVSLFPGLSLNEAVGAYITAAIIIFIIGVSGTFDAFVRAIPKGIAAGMMAGILFQFGVGAFTAIETTPALALGMLACYVVFRRLFPKYTLVLLLIAGVILAVALEGASLSGVRLSLAVPQFIKP
;
A
#
# COMPACT_ATOMS: atom_id res chain seq x y z
N MET A 1 2.81 -25.17 18.99
CA MET A 1 1.52 -24.43 18.98
C MET A 1 1.25 -23.62 20.27
N SER A 2 1.55 -24.13 21.48
CA SER A 2 1.13 -23.48 22.74
C SER A 2 1.82 -22.15 23.10
N ARG A 3 2.94 -21.77 22.47
CA ARG A 3 3.59 -20.45 22.68
C ARG A 3 2.95 -19.34 21.82
N LEU A 4 2.63 -19.61 20.55
CA LEU A 4 1.95 -18.65 19.66
C LEU A 4 0.61 -18.17 20.22
N LEU A 5 -0.18 -19.09 20.79
CA LEU A 5 -1.45 -18.74 21.44
C LEU A 5 -1.25 -17.96 22.75
N LYS A 6 -0.09 -18.05 23.40
CA LYS A 6 0.27 -17.26 24.60
C LYS A 6 0.79 -15.88 24.24
N ASP A 7 1.42 -15.72 23.07
CA ASP A 7 1.88 -14.44 22.54
C ASP A 7 0.73 -13.62 21.91
N LEU A 8 -0.43 -14.25 21.71
CA LEU A 8 -1.64 -13.64 21.18
C LEU A 8 -2.26 -12.73 22.26
N SER A 9 -1.97 -11.43 22.15
CA SER A 9 -2.53 -10.41 23.04
C SER A 9 -3.40 -9.43 22.24
N LEU A 10 -4.41 -8.85 22.90
CA LEU A 10 -5.25 -7.83 22.28
C LEU A 10 -4.43 -6.65 21.71
N PRO A 11 -3.40 -6.12 22.39
CA PRO A 11 -2.52 -5.12 21.81
C PRO A 11 -1.79 -5.57 20.54
N ALA A 12 -1.34 -6.83 20.47
CA ALA A 12 -0.67 -7.37 19.29
C ALA A 12 -1.62 -7.46 18.09
N ILE A 13 -2.87 -7.92 18.32
CA ILE A 13 -3.91 -7.96 17.28
C ILE A 13 -4.21 -6.55 16.77
N VAL A 14 -4.40 -5.59 17.68
CA VAL A 14 -4.68 -4.19 17.33
C VAL A 14 -3.51 -3.58 16.56
N ALA A 15 -2.27 -3.82 16.99
CA ALA A 15 -1.09 -3.31 16.29
C ALA A 15 -0.95 -3.90 14.87
N GLY A 16 -1.17 -5.20 14.71
CA GLY A 16 -1.17 -5.86 13.41
C GLY A 16 -2.27 -5.33 12.49
N PHE A 17 -3.49 -5.18 13.02
CA PHE A 17 -4.60 -4.60 12.27
C PHE A 17 -4.33 -3.15 11.84
N LEU A 18 -3.79 -2.32 12.74
CA LEU A 18 -3.39 -0.95 12.42
C LEU A 18 -2.29 -0.91 11.34
N ALA A 19 -1.30 -1.80 11.40
CA ALA A 19 -0.25 -1.89 10.37
C ALA A 19 -0.82 -2.22 8.98
N VAL A 20 -1.81 -3.12 8.92
CA VAL A 20 -2.54 -3.42 7.68
C VAL A 20 -3.32 -2.20 7.21
N LEU A 21 -4.13 -1.57 8.08
CA LEU A 21 -4.91 -0.39 7.69
C LEU A 21 -4.05 0.75 7.16
N VAL A 22 -2.90 1.02 7.79
CA VAL A 22 -1.94 2.03 7.34
C VAL A 22 -1.43 1.69 5.93
N SER A 23 -1.10 0.41 5.69
CA SER A 23 -0.61 -0.06 4.39
C SER A 23 -1.66 0.12 3.28
N TYR A 24 -2.95 -0.09 3.58
CA TYR A 24 -4.03 0.06 2.58
C TYR A 24 -4.44 1.52 2.36
N SER A 25 -4.34 2.37 3.39
CA SER A 25 -4.88 3.74 3.33
C SER A 25 -4.11 4.65 2.37
N GLY A 26 -2.80 4.44 2.19
CA GLY A 26 -1.99 5.26 1.30
C GLY A 26 -1.47 4.48 0.09
N PRO A 27 -0.51 3.55 0.30
CA PRO A 27 0.15 2.86 -0.80
C PRO A 27 -0.76 2.09 -1.77
N LEU A 28 -1.93 1.59 -1.33
CA LEU A 28 -2.83 0.85 -2.22
C LEU A 28 -3.62 1.77 -3.16
N ALA A 29 -3.91 3.01 -2.76
CA ALA A 29 -4.57 3.99 -3.63
C ALA A 29 -3.77 4.24 -4.91
N ILE A 30 -2.43 4.22 -4.81
CA ILE A 30 -1.51 4.34 -5.95
C ILE A 30 -1.66 3.16 -6.90
N PHE A 31 -1.87 1.96 -6.38
CA PHE A 31 -2.11 0.77 -7.21
C PHE A 31 -3.42 0.88 -7.99
N PHE A 32 -4.47 1.39 -7.35
CA PHE A 32 -5.74 1.64 -8.06
C PHE A 32 -5.57 2.70 -9.14
N GLN A 33 -4.80 3.77 -8.86
CA GLN A 33 -4.50 4.80 -9.84
C GLN A 33 -3.68 4.25 -11.02
N ALA A 34 -2.65 3.45 -10.74
CA ALA A 34 -1.83 2.80 -11.77
C ALA A 34 -2.69 1.85 -12.62
N GLY A 35 -3.52 1.01 -11.99
CA GLY A 35 -4.40 0.11 -12.71
C GLY A 35 -5.44 0.84 -13.55
N ALA A 36 -6.02 1.94 -13.05
CA ALA A 36 -6.93 2.78 -13.82
C ALA A 36 -6.24 3.42 -15.03
N SER A 37 -5.02 3.94 -14.88
CA SER A 37 -4.25 4.50 -16.01
C SER A 37 -3.88 3.45 -17.07
N ALA A 38 -3.82 2.18 -16.68
CA ALA A 38 -3.54 1.04 -17.53
C ALA A 38 -4.80 0.39 -18.12
N GLY A 39 -6.00 0.88 -17.78
CA GLY A 39 -7.27 0.27 -18.21
C GLY A 39 -7.50 -1.15 -17.66
N ILE A 40 -6.90 -1.48 -16.51
CA ILE A 40 -7.02 -2.80 -15.88
C ILE A 40 -8.48 -3.02 -15.40
N SER A 41 -9.03 -4.20 -15.68
CA SER A 41 -10.38 -4.55 -15.23
C SER A 41 -10.46 -4.68 -13.70
N THR A 42 -11.66 -4.49 -13.14
CA THR A 42 -11.90 -4.61 -11.69
C THR A 42 -11.53 -6.01 -11.16
N GLU A 43 -11.76 -7.05 -11.94
CA GLU A 43 -11.44 -8.44 -11.58
C GLU A 43 -9.93 -8.64 -11.49
N MET A 44 -9.18 -8.07 -12.44
CA MET A 44 -7.72 -8.15 -12.43
C MET A 44 -7.13 -7.30 -11.30
N MET A 45 -7.69 -6.12 -11.04
CA MET A 45 -7.31 -5.30 -9.90
C MET A 45 -7.58 -6.04 -8.56
N THR A 46 -8.69 -6.77 -8.48
CA THR A 46 -9.00 -7.63 -7.32
C THR A 46 -7.96 -8.75 -7.15
N SER A 47 -7.53 -9.38 -8.25
CA SER A 47 -6.44 -10.36 -8.26
C SER A 47 -5.12 -9.76 -7.76
N TRP A 48 -4.80 -8.52 -8.16
CA TRP A 48 -3.60 -7.81 -7.71
C TRP A 48 -3.60 -7.52 -6.22
N VAL A 49 -4.72 -6.97 -5.72
CA VAL A 49 -4.90 -6.73 -4.28
C VAL A 49 -4.72 -8.05 -3.54
N TRP A 50 -5.34 -9.14 -4.00
CA TRP A 50 -5.17 -10.46 -3.40
C TRP A 50 -3.71 -10.92 -3.38
N ALA A 51 -2.99 -10.81 -4.49
CA ALA A 51 -1.61 -11.26 -4.62
C ALA A 51 -0.67 -10.48 -3.68
N ILE A 52 -0.84 -9.16 -3.59
CA ILE A 52 -0.06 -8.31 -2.68
C ILE A 52 -0.38 -8.65 -1.22
N SER A 53 -1.66 -8.84 -0.90
CA SER A 53 -2.13 -9.18 0.45
C SER A 53 -1.54 -10.52 0.90
N MET A 54 -1.68 -11.55 0.07
CA MET A 54 -1.21 -12.90 0.36
C MET A 54 0.31 -12.98 0.35
N GLY A 55 0.97 -12.28 -0.57
CA GLY A 55 2.42 -12.20 -0.62
C GLY A 55 3.00 -11.61 0.67
N ALA A 56 2.45 -10.48 1.13
CA ALA A 56 2.83 -9.87 2.40
C ALA A 56 2.49 -10.77 3.61
N ALA A 57 1.27 -11.33 3.65
CA ALA A 57 0.85 -12.19 4.76
C ALA A 57 1.73 -13.44 4.89
N ILE A 58 1.94 -14.18 3.80
CA ILE A 58 2.73 -15.42 3.82
C ILE A 58 4.18 -15.10 4.18
N SER A 59 4.81 -14.15 3.51
CA SER A 59 6.22 -13.82 3.77
C SER A 59 6.42 -13.25 5.18
N GLY A 60 5.54 -12.36 5.65
CA GLY A 60 5.60 -11.79 6.99
C GLY A 60 5.44 -12.85 8.08
N ILE A 61 4.45 -13.75 7.94
CA ILE A 61 4.24 -14.86 8.89
C ILE A 61 5.44 -15.82 8.90
N VAL A 62 5.88 -16.27 7.72
CA VAL A 62 6.98 -17.24 7.60
C VAL A 62 8.27 -16.67 8.16
N LEU A 63 8.65 -15.45 7.77
CA LEU A 63 9.87 -14.80 8.24
C LEU A 63 9.80 -14.48 9.73
N SER A 64 8.63 -14.07 10.24
CA SER A 64 8.48 -13.79 11.67
C SER A 64 8.66 -15.04 12.53
N ILE A 65 8.11 -16.17 12.09
CA ILE A 65 8.27 -17.46 12.78
C ILE A 65 9.72 -17.95 12.68
N TRP A 66 10.33 -17.85 11.50
CA TRP A 66 11.68 -18.36 11.25
C TRP A 66 12.75 -17.55 11.97
N LEU A 67 12.69 -16.21 11.85
CA LEU A 67 13.65 -15.28 12.46
C LEU A 67 13.32 -14.97 13.93
N LYS A 68 12.16 -15.39 14.43
CA LYS A 68 11.67 -15.09 15.79
C LYS A 68 11.69 -13.58 16.08
N ALA A 69 11.33 -12.78 15.08
CA ALA A 69 11.30 -11.32 15.13
C ALA A 69 10.00 -10.83 14.45
N PRO A 70 9.47 -9.64 14.81
CA PRO A 70 8.27 -9.09 14.18
C PRO A 70 8.62 -8.57 12.76
N VAL A 71 8.55 -9.44 11.76
CA VAL A 71 8.85 -9.10 10.37
C VAL A 71 7.57 -8.67 9.67
N VAL A 72 7.57 -7.44 9.18
CA VAL A 72 6.50 -6.89 8.34
C VAL A 72 7.02 -6.74 6.93
N THR A 73 6.39 -7.44 5.99
CA THR A 73 6.65 -7.31 4.55
C THR A 73 5.53 -6.51 3.91
N ALA A 74 5.88 -5.75 2.88
CA ALA A 74 4.95 -4.91 2.14
C ALA A 74 5.41 -4.80 0.68
N TRP A 75 4.57 -4.22 -0.16
CA TRP A 75 4.91 -3.88 -1.53
C TRP A 75 5.75 -2.61 -1.62
N SER A 76 6.36 -2.38 -2.80
CA SER A 76 7.13 -1.17 -3.07
C SER A 76 6.22 -0.03 -3.55
N ALA A 77 5.80 0.84 -2.63
CA ALA A 77 5.03 2.04 -2.98
C ALA A 77 5.73 2.94 -4.03
N PRO A 78 7.06 3.20 -3.92
CA PRO A 78 7.79 3.91 -4.98
C PRO A 78 7.76 3.19 -6.33
N GLY A 79 7.85 1.85 -6.32
CA GLY A 79 7.77 1.04 -7.53
C GLY A 79 6.41 1.17 -8.22
N THR A 80 5.32 1.17 -7.45
CA THR A 80 3.96 1.37 -7.97
C THR A 80 3.76 2.77 -8.53
N ALA A 81 4.30 3.80 -7.86
CA ALA A 81 4.18 5.18 -8.32
C ALA A 81 4.82 5.36 -9.72
N LEU A 82 5.95 4.69 -9.98
CA LEU A 82 6.58 4.71 -11.30
C LEU A 82 5.67 4.11 -12.38
N LEU A 83 4.94 3.03 -12.07
CA LEU A 83 4.04 2.38 -13.03
C LEU A 83 2.95 3.31 -13.58
N VAL A 84 2.41 4.21 -12.75
CA VAL A 84 1.36 5.18 -13.17
C VAL A 84 1.80 5.95 -14.42
N SER A 85 3.09 6.30 -14.49
CA SER A 85 3.65 7.04 -15.62
C SER A 85 4.06 6.17 -16.81
N LEU A 86 4.29 4.87 -16.59
CA LEU A 86 4.83 3.95 -17.59
C LEU A 86 3.75 3.18 -18.36
N PHE A 87 2.59 2.93 -17.74
CA PHE A 87 1.50 2.16 -18.34
C PHE A 87 0.92 2.70 -19.66
N PRO A 88 0.96 4.00 -19.99
CA PRO A 88 0.55 4.46 -21.32
C PRO A 88 1.38 3.87 -22.48
N GLY A 89 2.59 3.35 -22.20
CA GLY A 89 3.48 2.76 -23.20
C GLY A 89 3.98 1.36 -22.87
N LEU A 90 3.45 0.71 -21.83
CA LEU A 90 3.95 -0.57 -21.32
C LEU A 90 2.80 -1.53 -21.06
N SER A 91 2.86 -2.72 -21.64
CA SER A 91 1.82 -3.75 -21.46
C SER A 91 1.88 -4.39 -20.07
N LEU A 92 0.76 -4.96 -19.64
CA LEU A 92 0.68 -5.67 -18.36
C LEU A 92 1.71 -6.81 -18.26
N ASN A 93 1.92 -7.53 -19.37
CA ASN A 93 2.87 -8.62 -19.51
C ASN A 93 4.31 -8.13 -19.28
N GLU A 94 4.69 -7.04 -19.95
CA GLU A 94 6.01 -6.41 -19.76
C GLU A 94 6.22 -5.95 -18.32
N ALA A 95 5.17 -5.42 -17.66
CA ALA A 95 5.25 -5.01 -16.26
C ALA A 95 5.53 -6.20 -15.34
N VAL A 96 4.84 -7.33 -15.57
CA VAL A 96 5.07 -8.57 -14.83
C VAL A 96 6.47 -9.11 -15.07
N GLY A 97 6.95 -9.10 -16.31
CA GLY A 97 8.33 -9.46 -16.66
C GLY A 97 9.35 -8.60 -15.91
N ALA A 98 9.17 -7.28 -15.94
CA ALA A 98 10.02 -6.33 -15.23
C ALA A 98 10.03 -6.58 -13.71
N TYR A 99 8.88 -6.86 -13.10
CA TYR A 99 8.80 -7.20 -11.67
C TYR A 99 9.52 -8.50 -11.33
N ILE A 100 9.36 -9.55 -12.15
CA ILE A 100 10.05 -10.83 -11.93
C ILE A 100 11.56 -10.63 -12.08
N THR A 101 12.01 -9.92 -13.10
CA THR A 101 13.43 -9.60 -13.30
C THR A 101 13.98 -8.81 -12.12
N ALA A 102 13.28 -7.76 -11.66
CA ALA A 102 13.69 -6.99 -10.50
C ALA A 102 13.74 -7.86 -9.22
N ALA A 103 12.76 -8.72 -9.01
CA ALA A 103 12.73 -9.64 -7.86
C ALA A 103 13.89 -10.62 -7.86
N ILE A 104 14.25 -11.18 -9.02
CA ILE A 104 15.42 -12.07 -9.17
C ILE A 104 16.70 -11.32 -8.84
N ILE A 105 16.88 -10.10 -9.36
CA ILE A 105 18.07 -9.27 -9.09
C ILE A 105 18.17 -8.96 -7.60
N ILE A 106 17.07 -8.52 -6.98
CA ILE A 106 17.01 -8.21 -5.53
C ILE A 106 17.33 -9.47 -4.71
N PHE A 107 16.81 -10.63 -5.11
CA PHE A 107 17.07 -11.89 -4.43
C PHE A 107 18.56 -12.28 -4.50
N ILE A 108 19.19 -12.16 -5.68
CA ILE A 108 20.63 -12.42 -5.85
C ILE A 108 21.47 -11.47 -4.99
N ILE A 109 21.13 -10.18 -4.95
CA ILE A 109 21.80 -9.20 -4.10
C ILE A 109 21.64 -9.55 -2.62
N GLY A 110 20.44 -9.96 -2.20
CA GLY A 110 20.16 -10.37 -0.83
C GLY A 110 20.96 -11.61 -0.40
N VAL A 111 20.95 -12.67 -1.22
CA VAL A 111 21.65 -13.93 -0.90
C VAL A 111 23.16 -13.79 -0.99
N SER A 112 23.68 -12.91 -1.84
CA SER A 112 25.13 -12.64 -1.93
C SER A 112 25.69 -11.84 -0.74
N GLY A 113 24.84 -11.29 0.13
CA GLY A 113 25.27 -10.45 1.26
C GLY A 113 25.80 -9.07 0.84
N THR A 114 25.66 -8.70 -0.44
CA THR A 114 26.15 -7.43 -0.99
C THR A 114 25.20 -6.26 -0.79
N PHE A 115 23.98 -6.52 -0.32
CA PHE A 115 22.94 -5.50 -0.08
C PHE A 115 23.46 -4.31 0.71
N ASP A 116 24.14 -4.55 1.84
CA ASP A 116 24.70 -3.49 2.68
C ASP A 116 25.73 -2.63 1.96
N ALA A 117 26.51 -3.22 1.05
CA ALA A 117 27.49 -2.48 0.25
C ALA A 117 26.79 -1.55 -0.75
N PHE A 118 25.74 -2.03 -1.43
CA PHE A 118 24.94 -1.19 -2.34
C PHE A 118 24.25 -0.05 -1.60
N VAL A 119 23.61 -0.33 -0.46
CA VAL A 119 22.92 0.71 0.32
C VAL A 119 23.91 1.76 0.83
N ARG A 120 25.10 1.36 1.29
CA ARG A 120 26.16 2.30 1.71
C ARG A 120 26.72 3.15 0.57
N ALA A 121 26.65 2.66 -0.67
CA ALA A 121 27.10 3.40 -1.84
C ALA A 121 26.14 4.53 -2.25
N ILE A 122 24.87 4.48 -1.83
CA ILE A 122 23.88 5.53 -2.14
C ILE A 122 24.20 6.78 -1.30
N PRO A 123 24.54 7.93 -1.91
CA PRO A 123 24.78 9.15 -1.16
C PRO A 123 23.52 9.56 -0.40
N LYS A 124 23.67 9.94 0.88
CA LYS A 124 22.54 10.34 1.74
C LYS A 124 21.66 11.42 1.11
N GLY A 125 22.27 12.36 0.38
CA GLY A 125 21.53 13.41 -0.34
C GLY A 125 20.62 12.88 -1.45
N ILE A 126 21.05 11.85 -2.18
CA ILE A 126 20.23 11.21 -3.23
C ILE A 126 19.09 10.43 -2.58
N ALA A 127 19.36 9.65 -1.53
CA ALA A 127 18.32 8.91 -0.80
C ALA A 127 17.26 9.86 -0.21
N ALA A 128 17.70 10.97 0.40
CA ALA A 128 16.79 12.01 0.91
C ALA A 128 16.01 12.69 -0.22
N GLY A 129 16.66 13.00 -1.35
CA GLY A 129 16.02 13.58 -2.53
C GLY A 129 14.96 12.67 -3.16
N MET A 130 15.23 11.37 -3.24
CA MET A 130 14.26 10.37 -3.71
C MET A 130 13.01 10.33 -2.80
N MET A 131 13.22 10.28 -1.49
CA MET A 131 12.10 10.32 -0.52
C MET A 131 11.33 11.63 -0.61
N ALA A 132 12.02 12.77 -0.73
CA ALA A 132 11.40 14.07 -0.87
C ALA A 132 10.55 14.15 -2.16
N GLY A 133 11.08 13.70 -3.30
CA GLY A 133 10.35 13.71 -4.57
C GLY A 133 9.08 12.86 -4.53
N ILE A 134 9.17 11.66 -3.96
CA ILE A 134 8.02 10.76 -3.80
C ILE A 134 6.97 11.39 -2.86
N LEU A 135 7.40 11.88 -1.69
CA LEU A 135 6.49 12.49 -0.71
C LEU A 135 5.88 13.82 -1.20
N PHE A 136 6.63 14.59 -1.98
CA PHE A 136 6.17 15.84 -2.55
C PHE A 136 4.98 15.63 -3.49
N GLN A 137 5.02 14.60 -4.34
CA GLN A 137 3.91 14.29 -5.23
C GLN A 137 2.62 13.96 -4.46
N PHE A 138 2.72 13.26 -3.33
CA PHE A 138 1.56 13.04 -2.45
C PHE A 138 1.07 14.33 -1.79
N GLY A 139 1.98 15.19 -1.37
CA GLY A 139 1.66 16.50 -0.81
C GLY A 139 0.88 17.37 -1.79
N VAL A 140 1.38 17.49 -3.04
CA VAL A 140 0.71 18.24 -4.12
C VAL A 140 -0.61 17.59 -4.49
N GLY A 141 -0.66 16.26 -4.57
CA GLY A 141 -1.89 15.49 -4.86
C GLY A 141 -3.04 15.83 -3.91
N ALA A 142 -2.75 16.05 -2.62
CA ALA A 142 -3.77 16.47 -1.65
C ALA A 142 -4.39 17.84 -2.00
N PHE A 143 -3.59 18.79 -2.50
CA PHE A 143 -4.10 20.10 -2.93
C PHE A 143 -4.90 20.00 -4.24
N THR A 144 -4.47 19.17 -5.18
CA THR A 144 -5.24 18.93 -6.41
C THR A 144 -6.62 18.32 -6.12
N ALA A 145 -6.75 17.51 -5.06
CA ALA A 145 -8.03 16.97 -4.63
C ALA A 145 -8.98 18.04 -4.05
N ILE A 146 -8.45 19.13 -3.48
CA ILE A 146 -9.26 20.27 -3.02
C ILE A 146 -9.88 21.01 -4.21
N GLU A 147 -9.20 21.06 -5.35
CA GLU A 147 -9.75 21.71 -6.56
C GLU A 147 -10.96 20.95 -7.11
N THR A 148 -10.92 19.61 -7.09
CA THR A 148 -11.98 18.76 -7.66
C THR A 148 -13.09 18.41 -6.66
N THR A 149 -12.73 18.16 -5.40
CA THR A 149 -13.64 17.68 -4.33
C THR A 149 -13.40 18.44 -3.01
N PRO A 150 -13.61 19.77 -2.98
CA PRO A 150 -13.20 20.62 -1.87
C PRO A 150 -13.84 20.24 -0.53
N ALA A 151 -15.13 19.92 -0.53
CA ALA A 151 -15.87 19.60 0.69
C ALA A 151 -15.36 18.29 1.32
N LEU A 152 -15.12 17.26 0.50
CA LEU A 152 -14.53 16.00 0.95
C LEU A 152 -13.11 16.20 1.47
N ALA A 153 -12.24 16.84 0.69
CA ALA A 153 -10.84 17.02 1.03
C ALA A 153 -10.64 17.84 2.31
N LEU A 154 -11.31 19.00 2.42
CA LEU A 154 -11.25 19.84 3.61
C LEU A 154 -11.93 19.19 4.82
N GLY A 155 -13.04 18.47 4.61
CA GLY A 155 -13.71 17.71 5.66
C GLY A 155 -12.80 16.63 6.24
N MET A 156 -12.13 15.85 5.38
CA MET A 156 -11.15 14.85 5.80
C MET A 156 -9.96 15.49 6.53
N LEU A 157 -9.46 16.64 6.08
CA LEU A 157 -8.39 17.38 6.75
C LEU A 157 -8.81 17.82 8.17
N ALA A 158 -10.02 18.38 8.31
CA ALA A 158 -10.56 18.79 9.60
C ALA A 158 -10.73 17.58 10.55
N CYS A 159 -11.30 16.49 10.05
CA CYS A 159 -11.41 15.23 10.80
C CYS A 159 -10.04 14.71 11.23
N TYR A 160 -9.03 14.76 10.35
CA TYR A 160 -7.67 14.35 10.69
C TYR A 160 -7.10 15.16 11.86
N VAL A 161 -7.20 16.49 11.83
CA VAL A 161 -6.69 17.35 12.91
C VAL A 161 -7.39 17.05 14.24
N VAL A 162 -8.72 16.91 14.22
CA VAL A 162 -9.52 16.60 15.41
C VAL A 162 -9.17 15.22 15.97
N PHE A 163 -9.16 14.19 15.12
CA PHE A 163 -8.85 12.82 15.56
C PHE A 163 -7.40 12.66 15.99
N ARG A 164 -6.46 13.35 15.34
CA ARG A 164 -5.05 13.35 15.74
C ARG A 164 -4.87 13.94 17.14
N ARG A 165 -5.66 14.96 17.49
CA ARG A 165 -5.62 15.61 18.80
C ARG A 165 -6.29 14.79 19.91
N LEU A 166 -7.41 14.13 19.61
CA LEU A 166 -8.22 13.41 20.60
C LEU A 166 -7.83 11.92 20.74
N PHE A 167 -7.58 11.25 19.62
CA PHE A 167 -7.36 9.80 19.52
C PHE A 167 -6.15 9.46 18.64
N PRO A 168 -4.92 9.91 18.99
CA PRO A 168 -3.74 9.79 18.13
C PRO A 168 -3.47 8.36 17.65
N LYS A 169 -3.74 7.36 18.50
CA LYS A 169 -3.58 5.92 18.19
C LYS A 169 -4.56 5.40 17.13
N TYR A 170 -5.76 5.98 17.03
CA TYR A 170 -6.84 5.51 16.14
C TYR A 170 -7.13 6.47 14.99
N THR A 171 -6.37 7.57 14.88
CA THR A 171 -6.55 8.64 13.89
C THR A 171 -6.85 8.10 12.49
N LEU A 172 -6.05 7.15 12.00
CA LEU A 172 -6.21 6.63 10.63
C LEU A 172 -7.48 5.81 10.44
N VAL A 173 -7.87 5.02 11.44
CA VAL A 173 -9.12 4.24 11.40
C VAL A 173 -10.32 5.16 11.39
N LEU A 174 -10.33 6.15 12.29
CA LEU A 174 -11.40 7.15 12.37
C LEU A 174 -11.45 8.01 11.11
N LEU A 175 -10.30 8.36 10.54
CA LEU A 175 -10.21 9.12 9.30
C LEU A 175 -10.77 8.33 8.11
N LEU A 176 -10.49 7.03 8.02
CA LEU A 176 -11.05 6.17 6.98
C LEU A 176 -12.59 6.12 7.07
N ILE A 177 -13.12 5.92 8.29
CA ILE A 177 -14.57 5.91 8.53
C ILE A 177 -15.19 7.25 8.13
N ALA A 178 -14.59 8.37 8.57
CA ALA A 178 -15.06 9.70 8.19
C ALA A 178 -14.98 9.93 6.68
N GLY A 179 -13.91 9.50 6.02
CA GLY A 179 -13.75 9.59 4.56
C GLY A 179 -14.85 8.84 3.81
N VAL A 180 -15.19 7.62 4.23
CA VAL A 180 -16.31 6.85 3.63
C VAL A 180 -17.64 7.58 3.83
N ILE A 181 -17.92 8.07 5.04
CA ILE A 181 -19.16 8.81 5.34
C ILE A 181 -19.25 10.06 4.47
N LEU A 182 -18.17 10.85 4.40
CA LEU A 182 -18.12 12.07 3.60
C LEU A 182 -18.25 11.77 2.11
N ALA A 183 -17.60 10.72 1.60
CA ALA A 183 -17.72 10.33 0.19
C ALA A 183 -19.15 9.91 -0.18
N VAL A 184 -19.83 9.16 0.69
CA VAL A 184 -21.24 8.78 0.48
C VAL A 184 -22.16 9.99 0.56
N ALA A 185 -21.94 10.87 1.54
CA ALA A 185 -22.83 12.00 1.82
C ALA A 185 -22.64 13.18 0.84
N LEU A 186 -21.42 13.45 0.39
CA LEU A 186 -21.07 14.64 -0.39
C LEU A 186 -20.79 14.33 -1.86
N GLU A 187 -20.18 13.19 -2.16
CA GLU A 187 -19.76 12.83 -3.53
C GLU A 187 -20.70 11.78 -4.18
N GLY A 188 -21.78 11.40 -3.50
CA GLY A 188 -22.76 10.44 -4.02
C GLY A 188 -22.21 9.01 -4.18
N ALA A 189 -21.14 8.66 -3.46
CA ALA A 189 -20.59 7.30 -3.50
C ALA A 189 -21.66 6.30 -3.05
N SER A 190 -21.98 5.32 -3.90
CA SER A 190 -22.97 4.30 -3.59
C SER A 190 -22.29 3.06 -2.99
N LEU A 191 -22.78 2.64 -1.83
CA LEU A 191 -22.46 1.33 -1.24
C LEU A 191 -23.38 0.23 -1.78
N SER A 192 -24.35 0.58 -2.63
CA SER A 192 -25.27 -0.37 -3.27
C SER A 192 -24.48 -1.21 -4.28
N GLY A 193 -24.41 -2.52 -4.05
CA GLY A 193 -23.63 -3.44 -4.89
C GLY A 193 -22.33 -3.91 -4.25
N VAL A 194 -21.98 -3.45 -3.05
CA VAL A 194 -20.93 -4.08 -2.24
C VAL A 194 -21.37 -5.50 -1.90
N ARG A 195 -20.70 -6.48 -2.49
CA ARG A 195 -20.94 -7.90 -2.24
C ARG A 195 -19.66 -8.52 -1.68
N LEU A 196 -19.85 -9.38 -0.68
CA LEU A 196 -18.76 -10.24 -0.21
C LEU A 196 -18.57 -11.35 -1.24
N SER A 197 -17.45 -11.29 -1.95
CA SER A 197 -16.97 -12.36 -2.82
C SER A 197 -15.53 -12.68 -2.46
N LEU A 198 -15.13 -13.93 -2.68
CA LEU A 198 -13.72 -14.30 -2.56
C LEU A 198 -12.98 -13.81 -3.80
N ALA A 199 -11.88 -13.10 -3.58
CA ALA A 199 -10.99 -12.71 -4.66
C ALA A 199 -10.40 -13.96 -5.31
N VAL A 200 -10.57 -14.08 -6.63
CA VAL A 200 -10.02 -15.19 -7.42
C VAL A 200 -8.74 -14.70 -8.07
N PRO A 201 -7.58 -15.32 -7.79
CA PRO A 201 -6.34 -14.95 -8.44
C PRO A 201 -6.40 -15.29 -9.93
N GLN A 202 -6.09 -14.30 -10.75
CA GLN A 202 -5.91 -14.44 -12.19
C GLN A 202 -4.43 -14.44 -12.53
N PHE A 203 -4.01 -15.44 -13.30
CA PHE A 203 -2.62 -15.56 -13.72
C PHE A 203 -2.31 -14.62 -14.88
N ILE A 204 -1.20 -13.90 -14.79
CA ILE A 204 -0.67 -13.05 -15.86
C ILE A 204 0.69 -13.62 -16.27
N LYS A 205 0.87 -13.83 -17.57
CA LYS A 205 2.15 -14.26 -18.13
C LYS A 205 3.02 -13.03 -18.42
N PRO A 206 4.35 -13.11 -18.22
CA PRO A 206 5.29 -12.13 -18.76
C PRO A 206 5.19 -11.99 -20.28
#